data_AF-A0A926AI77-F1
#
_entry.id   AF-A0A926AI77-F1
#
_cell.length_a   1.000
_cell.length_b   1.000
_cell.length_c   1.000
_cell.angle_alpha   90.00
_cell.angle_beta   90.00
_cell.angle_gamma   90.00
#
_symmetry.space_group_name_H-M   'P 1'
#
loop_
_entity.id
_entity.type
_entity.pdbx_description
1 polymer ?
#
loop_
_entity_poly.entity_id
_entity_poly.type
_entity_poly.pdbx_seq_one_letter_code
_entity_poly.pdbx_strand_id
1 'polypeptide(L)'
;MSDTNEDKVTPHNALELQRCPECGYSLTALPTSGNCPECGFAYEPSLFVLYGWAAGQRATVASASRGRLVWLTIVWPIVLLLAYFDGFRRLSQGRFSFGAVFLLAMLIAWVWAFIKRREAVQIHGAPSMLLLSPRGFEQRDGSTATNAGGWNKECVLIPKAKRGDRHRIQIYTRRFRWWCVDEPNVDFEATVPFMTMEAILERAREWCPVKSSRRE
;
A
#
# COMPACT_ATOMS: atom_id res chain seq x y z
N MET A 1 -27.01 27.20 36.37
CA MET A 1 -27.62 27.22 35.02
C MET A 1 -26.45 27.14 34.06
N SER A 2 -26.00 25.92 33.82
CA SER A 2 -24.79 25.64 33.06
C SER A 2 -25.26 25.07 31.73
N ASP A 3 -25.19 25.87 30.68
CA ASP A 3 -25.47 25.45 29.32
C ASP A 3 -24.44 24.38 28.95
N THR A 4 -24.85 23.13 28.97
CA THR A 4 -24.15 22.03 28.33
C THR A 4 -24.19 22.30 26.83
N ASN A 5 -23.12 22.94 26.35
CA ASN A 5 -22.78 23.06 24.96
C ASN A 5 -22.62 21.63 24.43
N GLU A 6 -23.70 21.07 23.89
CA GLU A 6 -23.65 19.90 23.02
C GLU A 6 -22.73 20.27 21.87
N ASP A 7 -21.45 19.94 22.02
CA ASP A 7 -20.52 19.83 20.92
C ASP A 7 -21.20 18.93 19.88
N LYS A 8 -21.80 19.56 18.86
CA LYS A 8 -22.10 18.91 17.60
C LYS A 8 -20.76 18.35 17.16
N VAL A 9 -20.53 17.09 17.47
CA VAL A 9 -19.52 16.25 16.83
C VAL A 9 -19.93 16.27 15.36
N THR A 10 -19.44 17.29 14.66
CA THR A 10 -19.45 17.31 13.21
C THR A 10 -18.69 16.04 12.87
N PRO A 11 -19.32 15.07 12.18
CA PRO A 11 -18.69 13.81 11.89
C PRO A 11 -17.34 14.15 11.27
N HIS A 12 -16.26 13.91 12.01
CA HIS A 12 -14.92 14.20 11.55
C HIS A 12 -14.84 13.68 10.13
N ASN A 13 -14.51 14.55 9.19
CA ASN A 13 -14.40 14.16 7.78
C ASN A 13 -13.53 12.91 7.79
N ALA A 14 -14.08 11.75 7.43
CA ALA A 14 -13.38 10.45 7.53
C ALA A 14 -12.09 10.41 6.68
N LEU A 15 -11.86 11.48 5.93
CA LEU A 15 -10.75 11.75 5.04
C LEU A 15 -9.67 12.66 5.67
N GLU A 16 -9.92 13.26 6.83
CA GLU A 16 -8.97 14.15 7.50
C GLU A 16 -7.81 13.34 8.10
N LEU A 17 -6.60 13.81 7.80
CA LEU A 17 -5.37 13.12 8.16
C LEU A 17 -5.09 13.25 9.67
N GLN A 18 -5.36 12.19 10.43
CA GLN A 18 -5.17 12.17 11.89
C GLN A 18 -3.71 11.96 12.32
N ARG A 19 -2.88 11.33 11.46
CA ARG A 19 -1.48 11.00 11.74
C ARG A 19 -0.61 11.27 10.52
N CYS A 20 0.63 11.70 10.76
CA CYS A 20 1.62 11.89 9.71
C CYS A 20 1.92 10.55 9.01
N PRO A 21 1.81 10.46 7.68
CA PRO A 21 2.06 9.21 6.94
C PRO A 21 3.53 8.78 6.97
N GLU A 22 4.46 9.70 7.23
CA GLU A 22 5.91 9.41 7.31
C GLU A 22 6.32 8.85 8.66
N CYS A 23 6.05 9.57 9.75
CA CYS A 23 6.56 9.21 11.09
C CYS A 23 5.49 8.70 12.05
N GLY A 24 4.21 8.77 11.70
CA GLY A 24 3.10 8.36 12.57
C GLY A 24 2.70 9.36 13.65
N TYR A 25 3.35 10.54 13.72
CA TYR A 25 3.03 11.60 14.68
C TYR A 25 1.55 12.05 14.57
N SER A 26 0.89 12.28 15.71
CA SER A 26 -0.51 12.71 15.74
C SER A 26 -0.67 14.14 15.23
N LEU A 27 -1.50 14.36 14.21
CA LEU A 27 -1.76 15.69 13.65
C LEU A 27 -3.01 16.35 14.24
N THR A 28 -3.73 15.66 15.12
CA THR A 28 -5.03 16.09 15.67
C THR A 28 -5.01 17.40 16.46
N ALA A 29 -3.86 17.76 17.04
CA ALA A 29 -3.67 19.01 17.79
C ALA A 29 -2.98 20.12 16.97
N LEU A 30 -2.69 19.85 15.70
CA LEU A 30 -2.03 20.79 14.80
C LEU A 30 -3.05 21.44 13.85
N PRO A 31 -2.70 22.56 13.19
CA PRO A 31 -3.53 23.11 12.13
C PRO A 31 -3.77 22.09 11.02
N THR A 32 -4.88 22.23 10.28
CA THR A 32 -5.29 21.29 9.21
C THR A 32 -4.34 21.24 8.01
N SER A 33 -3.42 22.20 7.91
CA SER A 33 -2.31 22.22 6.96
C SER A 33 -1.03 22.67 7.66
N GLY A 34 0.12 22.18 7.20
CA GLY A 34 1.42 22.55 7.75
C GLY A 34 2.49 21.52 7.47
N ASN A 35 3.58 21.58 8.24
CA ASN A 35 4.63 20.58 8.22
C ASN A 35 4.62 19.80 9.52
N CYS A 36 4.85 18.48 9.46
CA CYS A 36 4.99 17.66 10.64
C CYS A 36 6.22 18.11 11.46
N PRO A 37 6.10 18.35 12.77
CA PRO A 37 7.20 18.82 13.60
C PRO A 37 8.33 17.78 13.77
N GLU A 38 8.03 16.49 13.61
CA GLU A 38 9.01 15.41 13.77
C GLU A 38 9.85 15.15 12.51
N CYS A 39 9.21 15.13 11.35
CA CYS A 39 9.86 14.70 10.09
C CYS A 39 9.82 15.75 8.98
N GLY A 40 9.15 16.89 9.18
CA GLY A 40 9.02 17.94 8.19
C GLY A 40 8.03 17.66 7.04
N PHE A 41 7.33 16.52 7.05
CA PHE A 41 6.37 16.18 6.01
C PHE A 41 5.26 17.23 5.87
N ALA A 42 5.12 17.80 4.68
CA ALA A 42 4.08 18.77 4.38
C ALA A 42 2.73 18.05 4.18
N TYR A 43 1.71 18.48 4.93
CA TYR A 43 0.35 17.96 4.82
C TYR A 43 -0.66 19.09 4.58
N GLU A 44 -1.73 18.74 3.90
CA GLU A 44 -2.80 19.65 3.49
C GLU A 44 -4.16 18.94 3.55
N PRO A 45 -5.28 19.65 3.70
CA PRO A 45 -6.62 19.04 3.80
C PRO A 45 -7.04 18.26 2.55
N SER A 46 -6.43 18.56 1.41
CA SER A 46 -6.63 17.85 0.14
C SER A 46 -5.80 16.58 0.01
N LEU A 47 -4.94 16.25 0.99
CA LEU A 47 -4.14 15.03 0.94
C LEU A 47 -4.95 13.84 1.47
N PHE A 48 -5.23 12.87 0.61
CA PHE A 48 -5.79 11.58 1.03
C PHE A 48 -4.68 10.55 1.17
N VAL A 49 -4.71 9.81 2.27
CA VAL A 49 -3.81 8.68 2.51
C VAL A 49 -4.64 7.42 2.64
N LEU A 50 -4.44 6.50 1.71
CA LEU A 50 -5.08 5.19 1.71
C LEU A 50 -4.09 4.15 2.20
N TYR A 51 -4.51 3.36 3.17
CA TYR A 51 -3.71 2.29 3.76
C TYR A 51 -4.17 0.93 3.20
N GLY A 52 -3.21 0.08 2.82
CA GLY A 52 -3.54 -1.12 2.08
C GLY A 52 -2.35 -2.00 1.70
N TRP A 53 -2.51 -2.74 0.61
CA TRP A 53 -1.52 -3.66 0.08
C TRP A 53 -1.15 -3.29 -1.34
N ALA A 54 0.12 -3.48 -1.68
CA ALA A 54 0.54 -3.42 -3.06
C ALA A 54 -0.03 -4.61 -3.83
N ALA A 55 -0.46 -4.37 -5.06
CA ALA A 55 -0.94 -5.37 -6.00
C ALA A 55 -0.03 -5.41 -7.26
N GLY A 56 -0.33 -6.34 -8.17
CA GLY A 56 0.39 -6.43 -9.45
C GLY A 56 1.84 -6.88 -9.28
N GLN A 57 2.73 -6.30 -10.09
CA GLN A 57 4.17 -6.57 -10.05
C GLN A 57 4.90 -5.84 -8.92
N ARG A 58 4.30 -4.77 -8.37
CA ARG A 58 4.88 -4.02 -7.25
C ARG A 58 4.68 -4.70 -5.90
N ALA A 59 3.86 -5.75 -5.86
CA ALA A 59 3.65 -6.54 -4.66
C ALA A 59 4.91 -7.36 -4.31
N THR A 60 5.69 -6.87 -3.36
CA THR A 60 6.82 -7.60 -2.76
C THR A 60 6.33 -8.50 -1.62
N VAL A 61 7.19 -9.36 -1.09
CA VAL A 61 6.87 -10.19 0.09
C VAL A 61 6.41 -9.32 1.29
N ALA A 62 6.97 -8.11 1.40
CA ALA A 62 6.62 -7.15 2.45
C ALA A 62 5.24 -6.49 2.22
N SER A 63 4.91 -6.12 0.98
CA SER A 63 3.70 -5.34 0.65
C SER A 63 2.52 -6.14 0.10
N ALA A 64 2.72 -7.42 -0.25
CA ALA A 64 1.69 -8.25 -0.87
C ALA A 64 0.49 -8.56 0.05
N SER A 65 -0.67 -8.75 -0.58
CA SER A 65 -1.90 -9.16 0.09
C SER A 65 -1.79 -10.55 0.74
N ARG A 66 -2.63 -10.81 1.76
CA ARG A 66 -2.60 -12.06 2.55
C ARG A 66 -2.68 -13.32 1.67
N GLY A 67 -3.50 -13.33 0.61
CA GLY A 67 -3.67 -14.51 -0.25
C GLY A 67 -2.39 -14.90 -0.98
N ARG A 68 -1.66 -13.91 -1.53
CA ARG A 68 -0.37 -14.17 -2.19
C ARG A 68 0.72 -14.52 -1.17
N LEU A 69 0.66 -13.92 0.02
CA LEU A 69 1.57 -14.28 1.10
C LEU A 69 1.39 -15.74 1.53
N VAL A 70 0.15 -16.23 1.67
CA VAL A 70 -0.13 -17.62 2.07
C VAL A 70 0.50 -18.62 1.11
N TRP A 71 0.41 -18.34 -0.19
CA TRP A 71 1.06 -19.20 -1.19
C TRP A 71 2.59 -19.20 -1.02
N LEU A 72 3.20 -18.03 -0.82
CA LEU A 72 4.63 -17.92 -0.53
C LEU A 72 5.02 -18.54 0.82
N THR A 73 4.16 -18.51 1.83
CA THR A 73 4.47 -19.07 3.16
C THR A 73 4.27 -20.57 3.23
N ILE A 74 3.50 -21.18 2.33
CA ILE A 74 3.27 -22.63 2.34
C ILE A 74 4.20 -23.33 1.35
N VAL A 75 4.32 -22.82 0.13
CA VAL A 75 5.08 -23.50 -0.93
C VAL A 75 6.59 -23.44 -0.65
N TRP A 76 7.12 -22.30 -0.22
CA TRP A 76 8.56 -22.17 0.02
C TRP A 76 9.06 -23.09 1.14
N PRO A 77 8.42 -23.18 2.32
CA PRO A 77 8.89 -24.10 3.35
C PRO A 77 8.88 -25.56 2.93
N ILE A 78 7.93 -25.98 2.10
CA ILE A 78 7.93 -27.34 1.53
C ILE A 78 9.14 -27.53 0.62
N VAL A 79 9.43 -26.56 -0.27
CA VAL A 79 10.63 -26.59 -1.13
C VAL A 79 11.92 -26.58 -0.29
N LEU A 80 11.99 -25.75 0.75
CA LEU A 80 13.13 -25.70 1.67
C LEU A 80 13.31 -27.01 2.40
N LEU A 81 12.23 -27.64 2.87
CA LEU A 81 12.26 -28.91 3.59
C LEU A 81 12.77 -30.03 2.70
N LEU A 82 12.25 -30.13 1.47
CA LEU A 82 12.70 -31.14 0.49
C LEU A 82 14.17 -30.96 0.13
N ALA A 83 14.60 -29.72 -0.10
CA ALA A 83 15.99 -29.40 -0.40
C ALA A 83 16.92 -29.61 0.80
N TYR A 84 16.43 -29.36 2.03
CA TYR A 84 17.14 -29.67 3.27
C TYR A 84 17.35 -31.18 3.43
N PHE A 85 16.34 -32.00 3.19
CA PHE A 85 16.48 -33.46 3.26
C PHE A 85 17.48 -34.01 2.23
N ASP A 86 17.50 -33.46 1.00
CA ASP A 86 18.51 -33.83 0.00
C ASP A 86 19.91 -33.39 0.44
N GLY A 87 20.05 -32.15 0.92
CA GLY A 87 21.32 -31.61 1.43
C GLY A 87 21.84 -32.40 2.62
N PHE A 88 20.98 -32.78 3.56
CA PHE A 88 21.32 -33.57 4.74
C PHE A 88 21.80 -34.97 4.36
N ARG A 89 21.15 -35.62 3.38
CA ARG A 89 21.61 -36.90 2.82
C ARG A 89 22.99 -36.82 2.16
N ARG A 90 23.32 -35.68 1.54
CA ARG A 90 24.67 -35.45 0.96
C ARG A 90 25.71 -35.14 2.03
N LEU A 91 25.33 -34.39 3.06
CA LEU A 91 26.21 -34.04 4.17
C LEU A 91 26.60 -35.28 4.98
N SER A 92 25.67 -36.22 5.21
CA SER A 92 25.97 -37.49 5.88
C SER A 92 26.96 -38.36 5.09
N GLN A 93 27.16 -38.10 3.80
CA GLN A 93 28.18 -38.72 2.96
C GLN A 93 29.52 -37.95 2.96
N GLY A 94 29.69 -36.96 3.85
CA GLY A 94 30.91 -36.15 3.97
C GLY A 94 31.10 -35.11 2.86
N ARG A 95 30.05 -34.81 2.07
CA ARG A 95 30.11 -33.81 1.01
C ARG A 95 29.49 -32.49 1.46
N PHE A 96 30.26 -31.41 1.34
CA PHE A 96 29.74 -30.06 1.57
C PHE A 96 28.63 -29.75 0.56
N SER A 97 27.51 -29.19 1.05
CA SER A 97 26.36 -28.84 0.21
C SER A 97 26.15 -27.34 0.21
N PHE A 98 26.50 -26.68 -0.90
CA PHE A 98 26.14 -25.28 -1.15
C PHE A 98 24.62 -25.05 -1.07
N GLY A 99 23.82 -26.08 -1.36
CA GLY A 99 22.36 -26.03 -1.23
C GLY A 99 21.92 -25.73 0.20
N ALA A 100 22.47 -26.42 1.21
CA ALA A 100 22.07 -26.20 2.60
C ALA A 100 22.36 -24.77 3.08
N VAL A 101 23.52 -24.22 2.69
CA VAL A 101 23.88 -22.83 3.01
C VAL A 101 22.95 -21.83 2.32
N PHE A 102 22.64 -22.05 1.04
CA PHE A 102 21.71 -21.20 0.29
C PHE A 102 20.30 -21.21 0.89
N LEU A 103 19.80 -22.37 1.31
CA LEU A 103 18.48 -22.50 1.95
C LEU A 103 18.43 -21.76 3.30
N LEU A 104 19.50 -21.85 4.10
CA LEU A 104 19.60 -21.11 5.36
C LEU A 104 19.60 -19.60 5.10
N ALA A 105 20.35 -19.12 4.10
CA ALA A 105 20.35 -17.71 3.72
C ALA A 105 18.95 -17.24 3.26
N MET A 106 18.24 -18.04 2.46
CA MET A 106 16.86 -17.75 2.05
C MET A 106 15.89 -17.70 3.24
N LEU A 107 16.01 -18.62 4.21
CA LEU A 107 15.22 -18.62 5.43
C LEU A 107 15.44 -17.34 6.25
N ILE A 108 16.70 -16.93 6.43
CA ILE A 108 17.06 -15.70 7.14
C ILE A 108 16.44 -14.48 6.43
N ALA A 109 16.58 -14.39 5.10
CA ALA A 109 15.99 -13.31 4.30
C ALA A 109 14.46 -13.26 4.44
N TRP A 110 13.81 -14.44 4.49
CA TRP A 110 12.36 -14.55 4.65
C TRP A 110 11.89 -14.09 6.04
N VAL A 111 12.56 -14.54 7.11
CA VAL A 111 12.28 -14.09 8.48
C VAL A 111 12.48 -12.59 8.62
N TRP A 112 13.59 -12.06 8.08
CA TRP A 112 13.87 -10.63 8.09
C TRP A 112 12.79 -9.81 7.37
N ALA A 113 12.34 -10.27 6.19
CA ALA A 113 11.24 -9.63 5.47
C ALA A 113 9.92 -9.64 6.27
N PHE A 114 9.65 -10.71 7.03
CA PHE A 114 8.47 -10.80 7.89
C PHE A 114 8.53 -9.86 9.09
N ILE A 115 9.71 -9.72 9.72
CA ILE A 115 9.94 -8.75 10.81
C ILE A 115 9.73 -7.33 10.29
N LYS A 116 10.35 -6.99 9.15
CA LYS A 116 10.18 -5.67 8.51
C LYS A 116 8.74 -5.37 8.14
N ARG A 117 8.00 -6.37 7.66
CA ARG A 117 6.57 -6.24 7.39
C ARG A 117 5.79 -5.94 8.67
N ARG A 118 6.11 -6.60 9.78
CA ARG A 118 5.43 -6.38 11.07
C ARG A 118 5.70 -4.97 11.59
N GLU A 119 6.94 -4.50 11.52
CA GLU A 119 7.31 -3.12 11.88
C GLU A 119 6.52 -2.09 11.06
N ALA A 120 6.46 -2.25 9.73
CA ALA A 120 5.71 -1.35 8.85
C ALA A 120 4.22 -1.29 9.20
N VAL A 121 3.61 -2.45 9.49
CA VAL A 121 2.19 -2.52 9.92
C VAL A 121 1.98 -1.89 11.30
N GLN A 122 2.95 -1.99 12.22
CA GLN A 122 2.82 -1.37 13.54
C GLN A 122 2.91 0.17 13.48
N ILE A 123 3.78 0.71 12.63
CA ILE A 123 3.97 2.16 12.51
C ILE A 123 2.82 2.79 11.71
N HIS A 124 2.50 2.23 10.53
CA HIS A 124 1.58 2.86 9.57
C HIS A 124 0.18 2.21 9.54
N GLY A 125 -0.03 1.09 10.24
CA GLY A 125 -1.28 0.31 10.17
C GLY A 125 -1.39 -0.60 8.95
N ALA A 126 -0.58 -0.37 7.90
CA ALA A 126 -0.57 -1.17 6.68
C ALA A 126 0.83 -1.23 6.03
N PRO A 127 1.12 -2.27 5.21
CA PRO A 127 2.44 -2.42 4.61
C PRO A 127 2.69 -1.55 3.37
N SER A 128 1.63 -0.95 2.80
CA SER A 128 1.73 0.00 1.68
C SER A 128 0.72 1.11 1.89
N MET A 129 1.07 2.31 1.41
CA MET A 129 0.21 3.48 1.42
C MET A 129 0.16 4.13 0.04
N LEU A 130 -1.01 4.68 -0.30
CA LEU A 130 -1.23 5.47 -1.49
C LEU A 130 -1.65 6.87 -1.09
N LEU A 131 -0.81 7.86 -1.42
CA LEU A 131 -1.06 9.27 -1.22
C LEU A 131 -1.67 9.84 -2.49
N LEU A 132 -2.78 10.56 -2.35
CA LEU A 132 -3.43 11.30 -3.43
C LEU A 132 -3.53 12.76 -3.02
N SER A 133 -3.01 13.66 -3.83
CA SER A 133 -3.01 15.11 -3.59
C SER A 133 -3.31 15.84 -4.90
N PRO A 134 -3.68 17.13 -4.91
CA PRO A 134 -3.78 17.92 -6.13
C PRO A 134 -2.48 17.96 -6.96
N ARG A 135 -1.32 17.74 -6.33
CA ARG A 135 -0.02 17.73 -7.01
C ARG A 135 0.27 16.43 -7.75
N GLY A 136 -0.43 15.36 -7.39
CA GLY A 136 -0.21 14.03 -7.96
C GLY A 136 -0.56 12.92 -6.99
N PHE A 137 -0.08 11.74 -7.31
CA PHE A 137 -0.23 10.55 -6.49
C PHE A 137 1.14 9.93 -6.20
N GLU A 138 1.26 9.26 -5.07
CA GLU A 138 2.49 8.57 -4.67
C GLU A 138 2.13 7.25 -3.99
N GLN A 139 2.65 6.13 -4.50
CA GLN A 139 2.59 4.86 -3.79
C GLN A 139 3.89 4.68 -3.02
N ARG A 140 3.78 4.33 -1.74
CA ARG A 140 4.93 4.00 -0.89
C ARG A 140 4.78 2.59 -0.34
N ASP A 141 5.83 1.81 -0.53
CA ASP A 141 5.90 0.43 -0.06
C ASP A 141 6.92 0.36 1.09
N GLY A 142 6.43 0.45 2.32
CA GLY A 142 7.27 0.66 3.51
C GLY A 142 7.79 2.10 3.60
N SER A 143 9.06 2.25 4.01
CA SER A 143 9.69 3.57 4.23
C SER A 143 10.24 4.22 2.97
N THR A 144 10.17 3.56 1.82
CA THR A 144 10.80 4.03 0.58
C THR A 144 9.74 4.68 -0.30
N ALA A 145 9.95 5.94 -0.65
CA ALA A 145 9.15 6.64 -1.66
C ALA A 145 9.41 6.01 -3.03
N THR A 146 8.42 5.27 -3.56
CA THR A 146 8.67 4.38 -4.69
C THR A 146 8.19 4.91 -6.03
N ASN A 147 7.40 5.99 -6.12
CA ASN A 147 7.13 6.77 -7.34
C ASN A 147 6.11 7.90 -7.07
N ALA A 148 6.53 9.15 -7.19
CA ALA A 148 5.60 10.28 -7.29
C ALA A 148 5.25 10.51 -8.77
N GLY A 149 3.96 10.44 -9.11
CA GLY A 149 3.44 10.76 -10.43
C GLY A 149 2.52 11.98 -10.37
N GLY A 150 2.72 12.95 -11.25
CA GLY A 150 1.78 14.07 -11.40
C GLY A 150 0.50 13.63 -12.12
N TRP A 151 -0.61 14.35 -11.89
CA TRP A 151 -1.81 14.20 -12.70
C TRP A 151 -1.57 14.75 -14.09
N ASN A 152 -1.29 13.89 -15.05
CA ASN A 152 -1.24 14.28 -16.46
C ASN A 152 -2.63 14.12 -17.11
N LYS A 153 -2.81 14.72 -18.30
CA LYS A 153 -4.09 14.68 -19.05
C LYS A 153 -4.55 13.27 -19.44
N GLU A 154 -3.70 12.27 -19.29
CA GLU A 154 -3.97 10.87 -19.65
C GLU A 154 -4.12 9.97 -18.43
N CYS A 155 -4.21 10.55 -17.23
CA CYS A 155 -4.32 9.76 -16.03
C CYS A 155 -5.71 9.11 -15.95
N VAL A 156 -5.74 7.80 -15.71
CA VAL A 156 -6.99 7.05 -15.54
C VAL A 156 -6.95 6.34 -14.19
N LEU A 157 -7.93 6.66 -13.35
CA LEU A 157 -8.11 6.03 -12.04
C LEU A 157 -9.30 5.08 -12.11
N ILE A 158 -9.03 3.78 -11.97
CA ILE A 158 -10.02 2.72 -12.11
C ILE A 158 -10.22 2.04 -10.75
N PRO A 159 -11.34 2.31 -10.05
CA PRO A 159 -11.73 1.55 -8.89
C PRO A 159 -12.35 0.22 -9.33
N LYS A 160 -11.83 -0.89 -8.81
CA LYS A 160 -12.41 -2.23 -8.97
C LYS A 160 -12.87 -2.70 -7.60
N ALA A 161 -14.18 -2.77 -7.41
CA ALA A 161 -14.75 -3.38 -6.23
C ALA A 161 -14.30 -4.85 -6.16
N LYS A 162 -13.80 -5.25 -4.99
CA LYS A 162 -13.63 -6.65 -4.61
C LYS A 162 -14.75 -7.00 -3.63
N ARG A 163 -14.73 -8.24 -3.13
CA ARG A 163 -15.69 -8.74 -2.14
C ARG A 163 -15.66 -7.88 -0.86
N GLY A 164 -16.80 -7.29 -0.50
CA GLY A 164 -16.95 -6.41 0.68
C GLY A 164 -16.34 -5.02 0.49
N ASP A 165 -15.83 -4.42 1.57
CA ASP A 165 -15.21 -3.07 1.57
C ASP A 165 -13.79 -3.03 0.97
N ARG A 166 -13.41 -4.05 0.18
CA ARG A 166 -12.10 -4.08 -0.48
C ARG A 166 -12.20 -3.48 -1.86
N HIS A 167 -11.33 -2.54 -2.13
CA HIS A 167 -11.25 -1.86 -3.40
C HIS A 167 -9.84 -1.95 -3.95
N ARG A 168 -9.72 -2.33 -5.23
CA ARG A 168 -8.46 -2.28 -5.96
C ARG A 168 -8.45 -1.00 -6.80
N ILE A 169 -7.50 -0.13 -6.55
CA ILE A 169 -7.28 1.14 -7.24
C ILE A 169 -6.13 0.93 -8.21
N GLN A 170 -6.37 1.24 -9.49
CA GLN A 170 -5.35 1.20 -10.53
C GLN A 170 -5.20 2.60 -11.12
N ILE A 171 -3.97 3.11 -11.18
CA ILE A 171 -3.65 4.41 -11.78
C ILE A 171 -2.70 4.19 -12.96
N TYR A 172 -3.10 4.66 -14.13
CA TYR A 172 -2.33 4.64 -15.37
C TYR A 172 -1.96 6.08 -15.74
N THR A 173 -0.70 6.37 -16.08
CA THR A 173 -0.26 7.72 -16.53
C THR A 173 0.19 7.76 -17.99
N ARG A 174 0.19 6.64 -18.69
CA ARG A 174 0.46 6.62 -20.13
C ARG A 174 -0.84 6.36 -20.87
N ARG A 175 -0.91 6.88 -22.10
CA ARG A 175 -1.97 6.69 -23.07
C ARG A 175 -2.43 5.24 -23.10
N PHE A 176 -3.50 4.96 -22.34
CA PHE A 176 -4.08 3.65 -22.22
C PHE A 176 -4.52 3.18 -23.62
N ARG A 177 -3.73 2.31 -24.24
CA ARG A 177 -4.12 1.60 -25.46
C ARG A 177 -4.75 0.30 -25.01
N TRP A 178 -6.07 0.15 -25.20
CA TRP A 178 -6.80 -1.02 -24.71
C TRP A 178 -6.26 -2.38 -25.22
N TRP A 179 -5.48 -2.40 -26.31
CA TRP A 179 -4.82 -3.59 -26.85
C TRP A 179 -3.39 -3.83 -26.31
N CYS A 180 -2.76 -2.85 -25.68
CA CYS A 180 -1.51 -3.03 -24.94
C CYS A 180 -1.87 -2.95 -23.46
N VAL A 181 -1.78 -4.07 -22.74
CA VAL A 181 -1.94 -4.07 -21.29
C VAL A 181 -0.70 -3.38 -20.70
N ASP A 182 -0.66 -2.06 -20.77
CA ASP A 182 0.32 -1.27 -20.06
C ASP A 182 0.10 -1.55 -18.58
N GLU A 183 1.17 -1.91 -17.90
CA GLU A 183 1.11 -2.16 -16.47
C GLU A 183 0.72 -0.86 -15.76
N PRO A 184 -0.23 -0.90 -14.81
CA PRO A 184 -0.57 0.28 -14.04
C PRO A 184 0.65 0.75 -13.26
N ASN A 185 0.90 2.06 -13.25
CA ASN A 185 1.98 2.62 -12.44
C ASN A 185 1.73 2.43 -10.94
N VAL A 186 0.46 2.45 -10.56
CA VAL A 186 -0.01 2.16 -9.20
C VAL A 186 -1.06 1.08 -9.27
N ASP A 187 -0.85 0.02 -8.50
CA ASP A 187 -1.80 -1.06 -8.32
C ASP A 187 -1.90 -1.32 -6.83
N PHE A 188 -3.00 -0.86 -6.23
CA PHE A 188 -3.15 -0.75 -4.79
C PHE A 188 -4.47 -1.38 -4.35
N GLU A 189 -4.48 -2.11 -3.23
CA GLU A 189 -5.68 -2.67 -2.64
C GLU A 189 -5.91 -2.07 -1.25
N ALA A 190 -7.00 -1.33 -1.10
CA ALA A 190 -7.39 -0.69 0.16
C ALA A 190 -8.64 -1.36 0.75
N THR A 191 -8.81 -1.30 2.07
CA THR A 191 -10.07 -1.65 2.73
C THR A 191 -10.70 -0.37 3.27
N VAL A 192 -11.73 0.11 2.58
CA VAL A 192 -12.36 1.40 2.83
C VAL A 192 -13.86 1.24 2.57
N PRO A 193 -14.76 1.78 3.42
CA PRO A 193 -16.19 1.72 3.16
C PRO A 193 -16.53 2.29 1.78
N PHE A 194 -17.50 1.69 1.10
CA PHE A 194 -17.90 2.08 -0.27
C PHE A 194 -18.15 3.59 -0.42
N MET A 195 -18.89 4.19 0.52
CA MET A 195 -19.22 5.62 0.50
C MET A 195 -17.96 6.52 0.61
N THR A 196 -17.01 6.14 1.45
CA THR A 196 -15.74 6.87 1.59
C THR A 196 -14.92 6.75 0.31
N MET A 197 -14.91 5.56 -0.32
CA MET A 197 -14.25 5.36 -1.61
C MET A 197 -14.87 6.25 -2.70
N GLU A 198 -16.19 6.34 -2.80
CA GLU A 198 -16.83 7.24 -3.77
C GLU A 198 -16.46 8.71 -3.56
N ALA A 199 -16.43 9.20 -2.32
CA ALA A 199 -16.01 10.56 -2.01
C ALA A 199 -14.55 10.84 -2.41
N ILE A 200 -13.64 9.88 -2.17
CA ILE A 200 -12.23 9.98 -2.60
C ILE A 200 -12.15 10.04 -4.12
N LEU A 201 -12.92 9.20 -4.82
CA LEU A 201 -12.94 9.15 -6.28
C LEU A 201 -13.49 10.42 -6.90
N GLU A 202 -14.56 10.97 -6.33
CA GLU A 202 -15.14 12.24 -6.76
C GLU A 202 -14.14 13.37 -6.62
N ARG A 203 -13.46 13.47 -5.47
CA ARG A 203 -12.43 14.48 -5.27
C ARG A 203 -11.21 14.28 -6.18
N ALA A 204 -10.75 13.04 -6.35
CA ALA A 204 -9.63 12.72 -7.22
C ALA A 204 -9.93 13.03 -8.70
N ARG A 205 -11.20 12.96 -9.13
CA ARG A 205 -11.63 13.37 -10.48
C ARG A 205 -11.55 14.88 -10.70
N GLU A 206 -11.49 15.71 -9.65
CA GLU A 206 -11.23 17.14 -9.82
C GLU A 206 -9.77 17.39 -10.21
N TRP A 207 -8.83 16.56 -9.76
CA TRP A 207 -7.39 16.71 -10.05
C TRP A 207 -6.98 15.96 -11.31
N CYS A 208 -7.61 14.81 -11.54
CA CYS A 208 -7.39 13.97 -12.68
C CYS A 208 -8.50 14.26 -13.70
N PRO A 209 -8.19 14.81 -14.90
CA PRO A 209 -9.20 15.00 -15.94
C PRO A 209 -9.61 13.63 -16.51
N VAL A 210 -10.39 12.88 -15.73
CA VAL A 210 -10.84 11.53 -16.07
C VAL A 210 -11.76 11.66 -17.27
N LYS A 211 -11.31 11.20 -18.44
CA LYS A 211 -12.25 10.77 -19.47
C LYS A 211 -12.99 9.58 -18.90
N SER A 212 -14.26 9.76 -18.56
CA SER A 212 -15.10 8.65 -18.15
C SER A 212 -15.06 7.64 -19.29
N SER A 213 -14.48 6.47 -19.04
CA SER A 213 -14.58 5.36 -19.98
C SER A 213 -16.00 4.79 -19.89
N ARG A 214 -17.01 5.60 -20.21
CA ARG A 214 -18.30 5.04 -20.62
C ARG A 214 -17.99 4.28 -21.89
N ARG A 215 -18.06 2.96 -21.79
CA ARG A 215 -18.27 2.09 -22.94
C ARG A 215 -19.61 2.52 -23.53
N GLU A 216 -19.56 3.36 -24.55
CA GLU A 216 -20.56 3.35 -25.61
C GLU A 216 -20.21 2.22 -26.59
#